data_AF-A0A2R6GAQ2-F1
#
_entry.id   AF-A0A2R6GAQ2-F1
#
_cell.length_a   1.000
_cell.length_b   1.000
_cell.length_c   1.000
_cell.angle_alpha   90.00
_cell.angle_beta   90.00
_cell.angle_gamma   90.00
#
_symmetry.space_group_name_H-M   'P 1'
#
loop_
_entity.id
_entity.type
_entity.pdbx_description
1 polymer ?
#
loop_
_entity_poly.entity_id
_entity_poly.type
_entity_poly.pdbx_seq_one_letter_code
_entity_poly.pdbx_strand_id
1 'polypeptide(L)'
;MTDDESTESTSSEDESATPETVLEAMRDLDGTAYTGEIADHVGCEDRTAERALGTLEEEDAMTHRETEEGTLWILPEVGDI
;
A
#
# COMPACT_ATOMS: atom_id res chain seq x y z
N MET A 1 13.13 -18.55 30.65
CA MET A 1 13.44 -18.19 29.26
C MET A 1 12.20 -18.52 28.47
N THR A 2 11.30 -17.55 28.36
CA THR A 2 10.16 -17.61 27.45
C THR A 2 10.29 -16.32 26.67
N ASP A 3 10.77 -16.46 25.44
CA ASP A 3 10.88 -15.38 24.47
C ASP A 3 9.47 -14.88 24.15
N ASP A 4 9.29 -13.59 24.41
CA ASP A 4 8.51 -12.61 23.65
C ASP A 4 7.61 -13.19 22.52
N GLU A 5 6.36 -13.51 22.86
CA GLU A 5 5.29 -13.46 21.85
C GLU A 5 4.94 -11.99 21.66
N SER A 6 5.62 -11.36 20.70
CA SER A 6 5.23 -10.08 20.15
C SER A 6 3.79 -10.17 19.66
N THR A 7 2.98 -9.28 20.22
CA THR A 7 1.56 -9.12 19.96
C THR A 7 1.29 -8.79 18.49
N GLU A 8 0.89 -9.76 17.70
CA GLU A 8 0.16 -9.50 16.46
C GLU A 8 -1.31 -9.81 16.71
N SER A 9 -1.97 -8.88 17.39
CA SER A 9 -3.43 -8.82 17.40
C SER A 9 -3.81 -7.57 16.61
N THR A 10 -3.73 -7.64 15.29
CA THR A 10 -4.48 -6.71 14.44
C THR A 10 -5.73 -7.43 13.97
N SER A 11 -6.82 -7.09 14.64
CA SER A 11 -8.16 -7.61 14.46
C SER A 11 -8.64 -7.25 13.05
N SER A 12 -9.08 -8.27 12.31
CA SER A 12 -9.81 -8.18 11.05
C SER A 12 -10.87 -7.09 11.06
N GLU A 13 -10.83 -6.22 10.06
CA GLU A 13 -11.95 -5.54 9.39
C GLU A 13 -11.29 -4.75 8.23
N ASP A 14 -11.63 -5.08 6.97
CA ASP A 14 -10.98 -4.65 5.69
C ASP A 14 -9.76 -5.49 5.21
N GLU A 15 -9.86 -6.83 5.22
CA GLU A 15 -8.74 -7.74 4.90
C GLU A 15 -8.19 -7.70 3.46
N SER A 16 -8.80 -6.93 2.55
CA SER A 16 -8.29 -6.83 1.17
C SER A 16 -7.24 -5.74 0.99
N ALA A 17 -7.31 -4.62 1.71
CA ALA A 17 -6.48 -3.43 1.44
C ALA A 17 -5.52 -3.11 2.58
N THR A 18 -4.65 -4.07 2.91
CA THR A 18 -3.54 -3.81 3.83
C THR A 18 -2.43 -3.05 3.10
N PRO A 19 -1.57 -2.31 3.82
CA PRO A 19 -0.38 -1.69 3.22
C PRO A 19 0.48 -2.73 2.49
N GLU A 20 0.57 -3.96 3.00
CA GLU A 20 1.29 -5.06 2.37
C GLU A 20 0.67 -5.47 1.03
N THR A 21 -0.64 -5.70 0.98
CA THR A 21 -1.35 -6.09 -0.25
C THR A 21 -1.32 -4.99 -1.29
N VAL A 22 -1.43 -3.73 -0.87
CA VAL A 22 -1.25 -2.56 -1.75
C VAL A 22 0.16 -2.50 -2.31
N LEU A 23 1.17 -2.79 -1.49
CA LEU A 23 2.57 -2.81 -1.92
C LEU A 23 2.84 -3.97 -2.89
N GLU A 24 2.23 -5.14 -2.68
CA GLU A 24 2.26 -6.24 -3.63
C GLU A 24 1.56 -5.88 -4.95
N ALA A 25 0.38 -5.27 -4.91
CA ALA A 25 -0.33 -4.80 -6.10
C ALA A 25 0.49 -3.78 -6.89
N MET A 26 1.11 -2.82 -6.19
CA MET A 26 2.02 -1.85 -6.80
C MET A 26 3.20 -2.55 -7.48
N ARG A 27 3.76 -3.61 -6.88
CA ARG A 27 4.83 -4.40 -7.50
C ARG A 27 4.38 -5.16 -8.75
N ASP A 28 3.14 -5.64 -8.78
CA ASP A 28 2.57 -6.29 -9.97
C ASP A 28 2.32 -5.26 -11.10
N LEU A 29 1.96 -4.03 -10.73
CA LEU A 29 1.74 -2.88 -11.62
C LEU A 29 3.03 -2.11 -11.98
N ASP A 30 4.17 -2.82 -12.08
CA ASP A 30 5.49 -2.25 -12.43
C ASP A 30 5.99 -1.12 -11.49
N GLY A 31 5.42 -1.01 -10.29
CA GLY A 31 5.80 -0.01 -9.28
C GLY A 31 5.19 1.37 -9.50
N THR A 32 4.24 1.56 -10.40
CA THR A 32 3.59 2.87 -10.61
C THR A 32 2.15 2.71 -11.06
N ALA A 33 1.19 3.15 -10.24
CA ALA A 33 -0.24 3.00 -10.52
C ALA A 33 -1.10 4.08 -9.85
N TYR A 34 -2.32 4.27 -10.35
CA TYR A 34 -3.29 5.20 -9.76
C TYR A 34 -4.05 4.55 -8.61
N THR A 35 -4.54 5.36 -7.65
CA THR A 35 -5.35 4.86 -6.51
C THR A 35 -6.46 3.90 -6.95
N GLY A 36 -7.20 4.25 -8.00
CA GLY A 36 -8.31 3.41 -8.49
C GLY A 36 -7.85 2.13 -9.18
N GLU A 37 -6.69 2.14 -9.83
CA GLU A 37 -6.12 0.94 -10.47
C GLU A 37 -5.60 -0.05 -9.41
N ILE A 38 -4.98 0.48 -8.36
CA ILE A 38 -4.56 -0.29 -7.18
C ILE A 38 -5.79 -0.86 -6.47
N ALA A 39 -6.83 -0.04 -6.29
CA ALA A 39 -8.07 -0.46 -5.65
C ALA A 39 -8.76 -1.60 -6.43
N ASP A 40 -8.87 -1.48 -7.76
CA ASP A 40 -9.42 -2.52 -8.64
C ASP A 40 -8.58 -3.80 -8.62
N HIS A 41 -7.25 -3.67 -8.68
CA HIS A 41 -6.32 -4.80 -8.63
C HIS A 41 -6.41 -5.58 -7.31
N VAL A 42 -6.46 -4.87 -6.20
CA VAL A 42 -6.61 -5.42 -4.85
C VAL A 42 -8.04 -5.93 -4.61
N GLY A 43 -9.03 -5.40 -5.34
CA GLY A 43 -10.44 -5.69 -5.15
C GLY A 43 -11.05 -4.98 -3.94
N CYS A 44 -10.61 -3.75 -3.67
CA CYS A 44 -11.08 -2.92 -2.54
C CYS A 44 -11.69 -1.59 -3.02
N GLU A 45 -12.32 -0.87 -2.10
CA GLU A 45 -12.82 0.47 -2.37
C GLU A 45 -11.66 1.48 -2.45
N ASP A 46 -11.78 2.49 -3.33
CA ASP A 46 -10.74 3.53 -3.53
C ASP A 46 -10.31 4.19 -2.23
N ARG A 47 -11.27 4.41 -1.31
CA ARG A 47 -11.02 5.05 -0.02
C ARG A 47 -10.17 4.19 0.91
N THR A 48 -10.32 2.88 0.84
CA THR A 48 -9.54 1.93 1.64
C THR A 48 -8.13 1.81 1.07
N ALA A 49 -8.00 1.74 -0.27
CA ALA A 49 -6.71 1.82 -0.94
C ALA A 49 -5.97 3.11 -0.61
N GLU A 50 -6.64 4.27 -0.69
CA GLU A 50 -6.06 5.58 -0.37
C GLU A 50 -5.57 5.66 1.08
N ARG A 51 -6.31 5.09 2.03
CA ARG A 51 -5.88 5.03 3.43
C ARG A 51 -4.62 4.19 3.60
N ALA A 52 -4.56 3.02 2.97
CA ALA A 52 -3.39 2.15 3.04
C ALA A 52 -2.16 2.77 2.36
N LEU A 53 -2.37 3.41 1.20
CA LEU A 53 -1.34 4.14 0.47
C LEU A 53 -0.82 5.33 1.28
N GLY A 54 -1.69 6.07 1.96
CA GLY A 54 -1.29 7.14 2.87
C GLY A 54 -0.41 6.64 4.01
N THR A 55 -0.71 5.47 4.60
CA THR A 55 0.17 4.87 5.61
C THR A 55 1.55 4.55 5.05
N LEU A 56 1.64 4.01 3.83
CA LEU A 56 2.93 3.70 3.18
C LEU A 56 3.73 4.97 2.81
N GLU A 57 3.05 6.05 2.48
CA GLU A 57 3.69 7.36 2.28
C GLU A 57 4.27 7.91 3.59
N GLU A 58 3.50 7.83 4.69
CA GLU A 58 3.95 8.28 6.01
C GLU A 58 5.19 7.52 6.49
N GLU A 59 5.38 6.26 6.06
CA GLU A 59 6.55 5.43 6.34
C GLU A 59 7.70 5.61 5.32
N ASP A 60 7.62 6.58 4.40
CA ASP A 60 8.59 6.80 3.32
C ASP A 60 8.75 5.56 2.40
N ALA A 61 7.80 4.63 2.43
CA ALA A 61 7.81 3.41 1.64
C ALA A 61 7.25 3.62 0.22
N MET A 62 6.51 4.71 -0.01
CA MET A 62 5.94 5.10 -1.29
C MET A 62 5.95 6.62 -1.46
N THR A 63 5.85 7.07 -2.71
CA THR A 63 5.61 8.49 -3.00
C THR A 63 4.39 8.64 -3.90
N HIS A 64 3.72 9.78 -3.79
CA HIS A 64 2.60 10.10 -4.67
C HIS A 64 2.91 11.34 -5.51
N ARG A 65 2.25 11.42 -6.65
CA ARG A 65 2.32 12.56 -7.56
C ARG A 65 0.92 12.92 -8.03
N GLU A 66 0.54 14.17 -7.83
CA GLU A 66 -0.69 14.71 -8.42
C GLU A 66 -0.51 14.88 -9.93
N THR A 67 -1.43 14.29 -10.70
CA THR A 67 -1.50 14.40 -12.16
C THR A 67 -2.88 14.89 -12.57
N GLU A 68 -3.04 15.24 -13.85
CA GLU A 68 -4.33 15.64 -14.43
C GLU A 68 -5.38 14.52 -14.43
N GLU A 69 -4.94 13.26 -14.35
CA GLU A 69 -5.81 12.07 -14.30
C GLU A 69 -6.15 11.64 -12.86
N GLY A 70 -5.34 12.06 -11.88
CA GLY A 70 -5.52 11.72 -10.46
C GLY A 70 -4.21 11.58 -9.69
N THR A 71 -4.27 10.96 -8.52
CA THR A 71 -3.11 10.67 -7.67
C THR A 71 -2.40 9.42 -8.20
N LEU A 72 -1.20 9.63 -8.74
CA LEU A 72 -0.31 8.57 -9.21
C LEU A 72 0.64 8.18 -8.08
N TRP A 73 0.61 6.91 -7.68
CA TRP A 73 1.50 6.35 -6.69
C TRP A 73 2.71 5.74 -7.38
N ILE A 74 3.87 5.87 -6.75
CA ILE A 74 5.14 5.39 -7.26
C ILE A 74 5.84 4.68 -6.11
N LEU A 75 6.09 3.39 -6.29
CA LEU A 75 6.89 2.59 -5.40
C LEU A 75 8.37 2.88 -5.71
N PRO A 76 9.13 3.48 -4.76
CA PRO A 76 10.57 3.60 -4.94
C PRO A 76 11.17 2.20 -5.11
N GLU A 77 11.96 2.02 -6.16
CA GLU A 77 12.73 0.80 -6.36
C GLU A 77 13.60 0.56 -5.11
N VAL A 78 13.27 -0.45 -4.32
CA VAL A 78 14.07 -0.80 -3.14
C VAL A 78 15.35 -1.50 -3.64
N GLY A 79 16.35 -0.70 -3.99
CA GLY A 79 17.69 -1.11 -4.41
C GLY A 79 18.49 0.14 -4.78
N ASP A 80 19.63 0.50 -4.21
CA ASP A 80 20.66 -0.22 -3.46
C ASP A 80 21.18 0.71 -2.34
N ILE A 81 21.24 0.24 -1.08
CA ILE A 81 22.24 0.73 -0.11
C ILE A 81 22.94 -0.45 0.57
#